data_AF-A0A4Q2XZ05-F1
#
_entry.id   AF-A0A4Q2XZ05-F1
#
_cell.length_a   1.000
_cell.length_b   1.000
_cell.length_c   1.000
_cell.angle_alpha   90.00
_cell.angle_beta   90.00
_cell.angle_gamma   90.00
#
_symmetry.space_group_name_H-M   'P 1'
#
loop_
_entity.id
_entity.type
_entity.pdbx_description
1 polymer ?
#
loop_
_entity_poly.entity_id
_entity_poly.type
_entity_poly.pdbx_seq_one_letter_code
_entity_poly.pdbx_strand_id
1 'polypeptide(L)'
;MDPRDKAIRIAEREGLCSVSSNTKWQRLLPRLKEIPCEKRIKFIDGEEPTAWQRAMWQPHPTYVEASCGPTELKFVEWIEIRSIEKQMQGALLADKEIDHSKGIRQLLDEQCAVFKEAGESFLVFGYTRPEE
;
A
#
# COMPACT_ATOMS: atom_id res chain seq x y z
N MET A 1 16.85 -17.20 13.31
CA MET A 1 17.01 -16.90 11.87
C MET A 1 16.70 -15.42 11.72
N ASP A 2 17.63 -14.60 11.23
CA ASP A 2 17.45 -13.14 11.17
C ASP A 2 16.32 -12.81 10.18
N PRO A 3 15.29 -12.03 10.58
CA PRO A 3 14.24 -11.57 9.68
C PRO A 3 14.75 -10.85 8.42
N ARG A 4 15.95 -10.25 8.45
CA ARG A 4 16.61 -9.65 7.27
C ARG A 4 16.86 -10.68 6.18
N ASP A 5 17.19 -11.91 6.55
CA ASP A 5 17.48 -12.97 5.59
C ASP A 5 16.21 -13.47 4.89
N LYS A 6 15.03 -13.36 5.52
CA LYS A 6 13.80 -13.92 4.95
C LYS A 6 13.33 -13.10 3.74
N ALA A 7 13.19 -11.79 3.89
CA ALA A 7 12.69 -10.92 2.82
C ALA A 7 13.61 -10.94 1.60
N ILE A 8 14.93 -10.90 1.81
CA ILE A 8 15.92 -10.99 0.73
C ILE A 8 15.80 -12.31 -0.02
N ARG A 9 15.76 -13.45 0.68
CA ARG A 9 15.62 -14.77 0.04
C ARG A 9 14.33 -14.92 -0.76
N ILE A 10 13.23 -14.34 -0.27
CA ILE A 10 11.97 -14.35 -1.01
C ILE A 10 12.10 -13.48 -2.25
N ALA A 11 12.63 -12.26 -2.12
CA ALA A 11 12.81 -11.37 -3.25
C ALA A 11 13.70 -12.01 -4.34
N GLU A 12 14.81 -12.63 -3.96
CA GLU A 12 15.70 -13.34 -4.89
C GLU A 12 15.00 -14.53 -5.58
N ARG A 13 14.27 -15.35 -4.81
CA ARG A 13 13.54 -16.51 -5.34
C ARG A 13 12.45 -16.11 -6.32
N GLU A 14 11.73 -15.02 -6.04
CA GLU A 14 10.60 -14.52 -6.84
C GLU A 14 11.03 -13.53 -7.93
N GLY A 15 12.34 -13.25 -8.07
CA GLY A 15 12.86 -12.30 -9.05
C GLY A 15 12.41 -10.85 -8.79
N LEU A 16 12.21 -10.46 -7.54
CA LEU A 16 11.74 -9.13 -7.15
C LEU A 16 12.91 -8.17 -6.89
N CYS A 17 12.77 -6.92 -7.33
CA CYS A 17 13.69 -5.82 -7.06
C CYS A 17 13.05 -4.80 -6.12
N SER A 18 13.73 -4.47 -5.01
CA SER A 18 13.24 -3.46 -4.08
C SER A 18 13.34 -2.06 -4.70
N VAL A 19 12.23 -1.31 -4.67
CA VAL A 19 12.13 0.06 -5.23
C VAL A 19 11.77 1.11 -4.17
N SER A 20 11.45 0.66 -2.94
CA SER A 20 11.15 1.54 -1.81
C SER A 20 11.91 1.11 -0.56
N SER A 21 12.59 2.08 0.07
CA SER A 21 13.27 1.89 1.35
C SER A 21 12.33 2.11 2.53
N ASN A 22 12.72 1.63 3.72
CA ASN A 22 11.99 1.90 4.97
C ASN A 22 11.79 3.41 5.20
N THR A 23 12.79 4.24 4.90
CA THR A 23 12.68 5.70 5.03
C THR A 23 11.64 6.29 4.09
N LYS A 24 11.51 5.76 2.86
CA LYS A 24 10.47 6.19 1.92
C LYS A 24 9.09 5.82 2.46
N TRP A 25 8.91 4.58 2.93
CA TRP A 25 7.67 4.14 3.57
C TRP A 25 7.31 4.95 4.81
N GLN A 26 8.28 5.28 5.66
CA GLN A 26 8.08 6.09 6.86
C GLN A 26 7.54 7.49 6.56
N ARG A 27 7.92 8.08 5.44
CA ARG A 27 7.40 9.39 4.99
C ARG A 27 6.03 9.27 4.34
N LEU A 28 5.81 8.17 3.61
CA LEU A 28 4.62 7.96 2.80
C LEU A 28 3.41 7.49 3.61
N LEU A 29 3.58 6.49 4.49
CA LEU A 29 2.47 5.85 5.21
C LEU A 29 1.65 6.81 6.08
N PRO A 30 2.24 7.76 6.84
CA PRO A 30 1.45 8.72 7.59
C PRO A 30 0.54 9.56 6.70
N ARG A 31 0.94 9.87 5.46
CA ARG A 31 0.13 10.63 4.51
C ARG A 31 -0.95 9.75 3.85
N LEU A 32 -0.61 8.51 3.50
CA LEU A 32 -1.57 7.55 2.94
C LEU A 32 -2.70 7.22 3.92
N LYS A 33 -2.40 7.21 5.23
CA LYS A 33 -3.39 7.00 6.28
C LYS A 33 -4.51 8.05 6.27
N GLU A 34 -4.18 9.30 5.96
CA GLU A 34 -5.14 10.43 5.96
C GLU A 34 -6.08 10.41 4.75
N ILE A 35 -5.77 9.63 3.71
CA ILE A 35 -6.61 9.50 2.52
C ILE A 35 -7.86 8.73 2.93
N PRO A 36 -9.09 9.22 2.73
CA PRO A 36 -10.30 8.57 3.23
C PRO A 36 -10.76 7.36 2.40
N CYS A 37 -9.95 6.88 1.46
CA CYS A 37 -10.27 5.76 0.57
C CYS A 37 -9.88 4.40 1.16
N GLU A 38 -10.39 3.32 0.58
CA GLU A 38 -9.99 1.96 0.95
C GLU A 38 -8.59 1.63 0.42
N LYS A 39 -7.84 0.84 1.20
CA LYS A 39 -6.53 0.30 0.83
C LYS A 39 -6.46 -1.19 1.08
N ARG A 40 -5.55 -1.86 0.40
CA ARG A 40 -5.09 -3.21 0.74
C ARG A 40 -3.60 -3.33 0.50
N ILE A 41 -2.97 -4.30 1.16
CA ILE A 41 -1.54 -4.52 1.11
C ILE A 41 -1.28 -5.94 0.61
N LYS A 42 -0.36 -6.09 -0.33
CA LYS A 42 0.23 -7.38 -0.67
C LYS A 42 1.59 -7.46 -0.02
N PHE A 43 1.82 -8.55 0.68
CA PHE A 43 3.13 -8.89 1.23
C PHE A 43 3.82 -9.92 0.33
N ILE A 44 5.14 -9.82 0.19
CA ILE A 44 5.96 -10.72 -0.63
C ILE A 44 5.93 -12.17 -0.13
N ASP A 45 5.58 -12.40 1.13
CA ASP A 45 5.50 -13.72 1.76
C ASP A 45 4.05 -14.21 1.97
N GLY A 46 3.06 -13.45 1.50
CA GLY A 46 1.65 -13.85 1.47
C GLY A 46 1.20 -14.17 0.05
N GLU A 47 0.28 -15.11 -0.12
CA GLU A 47 -0.28 -15.48 -1.43
C GLU A 47 -1.33 -14.49 -1.93
N GLU A 48 -2.16 -13.98 -1.02
CA GLU A 48 -3.24 -13.03 -1.32
C GLU A 48 -2.98 -11.67 -0.65
N PRO A 49 -3.46 -10.56 -1.23
CA PRO A 49 -3.44 -9.28 -0.53
C PRO A 49 -4.43 -9.29 0.64
N THR A 50 -4.24 -8.35 1.57
CA THR A 50 -5.18 -8.14 2.68
C THR A 50 -6.56 -7.74 2.16
N ALA A 51 -7.56 -7.87 3.03
CA ALA A 51 -8.89 -7.30 2.74
C ALA A 51 -8.80 -5.79 2.53
N TRP A 52 -9.73 -5.25 1.76
CA TRP A 52 -9.91 -3.81 1.62
C TRP A 52 -10.33 -3.21 2.96
N GLN A 53 -9.62 -2.17 3.39
CA GLN A 53 -9.90 -1.46 4.63
C GLN A 53 -9.62 0.04 4.46
N ARG A 54 -10.49 0.88 5.03
CA ARG A 54 -10.25 2.33 5.08
C ARG A 54 -9.10 2.69 6.02
N ALA A 55 -9.02 1.98 7.15
CA ALA A 55 -7.99 2.19 8.15
C ALA A 55 -6.70 1.43 7.79
N MET A 56 -5.57 2.09 7.95
CA MET A 56 -4.24 1.50 7.92
C MET A 56 -3.48 1.96 9.15
N TRP A 57 -2.90 1.02 9.89
CA TRP A 57 -2.26 1.32 11.16
C TRP A 57 -0.75 1.18 11.03
N GLN A 58 -0.02 2.06 11.70
CA GLN A 58 1.44 2.04 11.73
C GLN A 58 1.87 2.01 13.21
N PRO A 59 1.88 0.83 13.84
CA PRO A 59 2.17 0.73 15.28
C PRO A 59 3.64 1.06 15.61
N HIS A 60 4.53 0.98 14.62
CA HIS A 60 5.95 1.30 14.74
C HIS A 60 6.50 1.84 13.40
N PRO A 61 7.52 2.71 13.36
CA PRO A 61 8.06 3.27 12.11
C PRO A 61 8.53 2.24 11.08
N THR A 62 8.76 0.98 11.47
CA THR A 62 9.20 -0.09 10.57
C THR A 62 8.15 -1.17 10.34
N TYR A 63 6.92 -0.95 10.81
CA TYR A 63 5.82 -1.90 10.69
C TYR A 63 4.57 -1.23 10.13
N VAL A 64 3.78 -1.98 9.39
CA VAL A 64 2.43 -1.63 8.98
C VAL A 64 1.48 -2.73 9.41
N GLU A 65 0.28 -2.36 9.79
CA GLU A 65 -0.78 -3.27 10.17
C GLU A 65 -2.02 -3.01 9.31
N ALA A 66 -2.54 -4.12 8.78
CA ALA A 66 -3.80 -4.23 8.08
C ALA A 66 -4.58 -5.40 8.72
N SER A 67 -5.31 -6.21 7.95
CA SER A 67 -6.15 -7.28 8.49
C SER A 67 -5.41 -8.48 9.11
N CYS A 68 -4.07 -8.55 9.02
CA CYS A 68 -3.26 -9.72 9.42
C CYS A 68 -2.27 -9.44 10.57
N GLY A 69 -2.43 -8.32 11.29
CA GLY A 69 -1.52 -7.91 12.37
C GLY A 69 -0.27 -7.15 11.88
N PRO A 70 0.60 -6.70 12.80
CA PRO A 70 1.79 -5.91 12.46
C PRO A 70 2.83 -6.68 11.65
N THR A 71 3.18 -6.14 10.47
CA THR A 71 4.15 -6.72 9.53
C THR A 71 5.24 -5.71 9.20
N GLU A 72 6.50 -6.14 9.08
CA GLU A 72 7.60 -5.22 8.75
C GLU A 72 7.47 -4.65 7.33
N LEU A 73 7.82 -3.38 7.15
CA LEU A 73 7.71 -2.66 5.86
C LEU A 73 8.51 -3.32 4.72
N LYS A 74 9.61 -4.00 5.05
CA LYS A 74 10.43 -4.72 4.06
C LYS A 74 9.70 -5.89 3.39
N PHE A 75 8.57 -6.35 3.95
CA PHE A 75 7.74 -7.39 3.32
C PHE A 75 6.64 -6.82 2.43
N VAL A 76 6.42 -5.50 2.41
CA VAL A 76 5.39 -4.88 1.56
C VAL A 76 5.82 -5.01 0.10
N GLU A 77 5.08 -5.80 -0.68
CA GLU A 77 5.26 -5.90 -2.13
C GLU A 77 4.64 -4.68 -2.80
N TRP A 78 3.37 -4.41 -2.50
CA TRP A 78 2.66 -3.21 -2.94
C TRP A 78 1.52 -2.85 -1.99
N ILE A 79 1.13 -1.58 -2.03
CA ILE A 79 -0.08 -1.05 -1.40
C ILE A 79 -0.99 -0.53 -2.50
N GLU A 80 -2.22 -1.04 -2.55
CA GLU A 80 -3.23 -0.54 -3.48
C GLU A 80 -4.19 0.40 -2.74
N ILE A 81 -4.49 1.53 -3.36
CA ILE A 81 -5.35 2.58 -2.83
C ILE A 81 -6.43 2.89 -3.86
N ARG A 82 -7.71 2.76 -3.50
CA ARG A 82 -8.79 3.25 -4.37
C ARG A 82 -8.77 4.77 -4.44
N SER A 83 -9.11 5.34 -5.58
CA SER A 83 -9.24 6.79 -5.75
C SER A 83 -10.61 7.32 -5.33
N ILE A 84 -11.63 6.47 -5.32
CA ILE A 84 -13.00 6.86 -4.97
C ILE A 84 -13.29 6.54 -3.50
N GLU A 85 -13.65 7.56 -2.73
CA GLU A 85 -14.27 7.42 -1.41
C GLU A 85 -15.79 7.25 -1.58
N LYS A 86 -16.35 6.21 -0.96
CA LYS A 86 -17.80 6.01 -0.86
C LYS A 86 -18.29 6.42 0.52
N GLN A 87 -19.15 7.43 0.58
CA GLN A 87 -19.76 7.91 1.81
C GLN A 87 -21.23 7.50 1.86
N MET A 88 -21.58 6.64 2.83
CA MET A 88 -22.98 6.30 3.11
C MET A 88 -23.75 7.55 3.52
N GLN A 89 -24.83 7.85 2.82
CA GLN A 89 -25.72 8.98 3.12
C GLN A 89 -27.01 8.57 3.86
N GLY A 90 -27.12 7.28 4.23
CA GLY A 90 -28.31 6.68 4.82
C GLY A 90 -28.88 5.58 3.92
N ALA A 91 -29.71 4.69 4.48
CA ALA A 91 -30.12 3.44 3.82
C ALA A 91 -30.95 3.60 2.52
N LEU A 92 -31.49 4.79 2.26
CA LEU A 92 -32.37 5.07 1.11
C LEU A 92 -31.73 6.00 0.06
N LEU A 93 -30.51 6.47 0.30
CA LEU A 93 -29.77 7.31 -0.63
C LEU A 93 -28.61 6.50 -1.20
N ALA A 94 -28.33 6.69 -2.49
CA ALA A 94 -27.10 6.18 -3.06
C ALA A 94 -25.89 6.76 -2.32
N ASP A 95 -24.81 5.98 -2.24
CA ASP A 95 -23.56 6.48 -1.68
C ASP A 95 -23.07 7.69 -2.46
N LYS A 96 -22.54 8.67 -1.73
CA LYS A 96 -21.84 9.79 -2.35
C LYS A 96 -20.43 9.34 -2.68
N GLU A 97 -20.05 9.48 -3.94
CA GLU A 97 -18.71 9.20 -4.42
C GLU A 97 -17.89 10.49 -4.50
N ILE A 98 -16.68 10.46 -3.93
CA ILE A 98 -15.73 11.57 -3.95
C ILE A 98 -14.43 11.07 -4.57
N ASP A 99 -14.01 11.68 -5.67
CA ASP A 99 -12.77 11.33 -6.36
C ASP A 99 -11.57 12.07 -5.76
N HIS A 100 -10.63 11.29 -5.22
CA HIS A 100 -9.37 11.75 -4.63
C HIS A 100 -8.16 11.49 -5.55
N SER A 101 -8.37 11.03 -6.79
CA SER A 101 -7.31 10.63 -7.74
C SER A 101 -6.20 11.66 -7.90
N LYS A 102 -6.55 12.93 -8.10
CA LYS A 102 -5.59 14.03 -8.25
C LYS A 102 -4.73 14.24 -7.00
N GLY A 103 -5.36 14.19 -5.83
CA GLY A 103 -4.65 14.36 -4.54
C GLY A 103 -3.73 13.19 -4.24
N ILE A 104 -4.17 11.96 -4.52
CA ILE A 104 -3.35 10.76 -4.38
C ILE A 104 -2.14 10.83 -5.30
N ARG A 105 -2.35 11.12 -6.59
CA ARG A 105 -1.27 11.22 -7.57
C ARG A 105 -0.23 12.26 -7.18
N GLN A 106 -0.67 13.47 -6.84
CA GLN A 106 0.22 14.54 -6.40
C GLN A 106 1.06 14.11 -5.19
N LEU A 107 0.43 13.47 -4.18
CA LEU A 107 1.13 12.97 -3.00
C LEU A 107 2.19 11.92 -3.35
N LEU A 108 1.89 11.00 -4.27
CA LEU A 108 2.82 9.96 -4.71
C LEU A 108 4.01 10.54 -5.48
N ASP A 109 3.75 11.51 -6.36
CA ASP A 109 4.77 12.25 -7.12
C ASP A 109 5.70 13.03 -6.18
N GLU A 110 5.13 13.77 -5.21
CA GLU A 110 5.89 14.53 -4.20
C GLU A 110 6.81 13.64 -3.34
N GLN A 111 6.43 12.38 -3.13
CA GLN A 111 7.22 11.42 -2.36
C GLN A 111 8.17 10.58 -3.23
N CYS A 112 8.19 10.81 -4.55
CA CYS A 112 8.94 10.00 -5.51
C CYS A 112 8.66 8.50 -5.31
N ALA A 113 7.39 8.18 -5.07
CA ALA A 113 6.93 6.81 -4.94
C ALA A 113 6.96 6.13 -6.32
N VAL A 114 7.29 4.84 -6.35
CA VAL A 114 7.14 4.05 -7.58
C VAL A 114 5.72 3.50 -7.57
N PHE A 115 4.91 3.87 -8.56
CA PHE A 115 3.51 3.47 -8.60
C PHE A 115 3.00 3.25 -10.02
N LYS A 116 1.86 2.59 -10.13
CA LYS A 116 1.09 2.41 -11.37
C LYS A 116 -0.38 2.72 -11.12
N GLU A 117 -1.03 3.36 -12.09
CA GLU A 117 -2.48 3.51 -12.12
C GLU A 117 -3.13 2.23 -12.68
N ALA A 118 -4.17 1.74 -12.02
CA ALA A 118 -4.92 0.56 -12.41
C ALA A 118 -6.42 0.82 -12.23
N GLY A 119 -7.07 1.32 -13.28
CA GLY A 119 -8.47 1.74 -13.20
C GLY A 119 -8.65 2.85 -12.17
N GLU A 120 -9.52 2.63 -11.19
CA GLU A 120 -9.81 3.55 -10.08
C GLU A 120 -8.87 3.34 -8.87
N SER A 121 -7.68 2.79 -9.08
CA SER A 121 -6.71 2.49 -8.03
C SER A 121 -5.31 2.95 -8.39
N PHE A 122 -4.50 3.19 -7.36
CA PHE A 122 -3.06 3.36 -7.43
C PHE A 122 -2.37 2.19 -6.74
N LEU A 123 -1.48 1.49 -7.44
CA LEU A 123 -0.59 0.48 -6.86
C LEU A 123 0.76 1.12 -6.58
N VAL A 124 1.11 1.23 -5.30
CA VAL A 124 2.38 1.78 -4.82
C VAL A 124 3.33 0.63 -4.48
N PHE A 125 4.49 0.57 -5.10
CA PHE A 125 5.38 -0.59 -5.03
C PHE A 125 6.46 -0.46 -3.96
N GLY A 126 6.62 -1.53 -3.18
CA GLY A 126 7.81 -1.84 -2.40
C GLY A 126 8.83 -2.65 -3.20
N TYR A 127 8.31 -3.55 -4.03
CA TYR A 127 9.08 -4.33 -4.99
C TYR A 127 8.42 -4.29 -6.37
N THR A 128 9.24 -4.38 -7.41
CA THR A 128 8.80 -4.60 -8.79
C THR A 128 9.46 -5.84 -9.33
N ARG A 129 8.85 -6.48 -10.33
CA ARG A 129 9.57 -7.42 -11.18
C ARG A 129 10.37 -6.61 -12.20
N PRO A 130 11.68 -6.81 -12.36
CA PRO A 130 12.36 -6.34 -13.56
C PRO A 130 11.65 -6.98 -14.76
N GLU A 131 11.39 -6.16 -15.76
CA GLU A 131 10.49 -6.41 -16.90
C GLU A 131 10.56 -7.85 -17.46
N GLU A 132 9.39 -8.41 -17.82
CA GLU A 132 9.32 -9.41 -18.90
C GLU A 132 9.68 -8.76 -20.23
#